data_AF-A0A556P9Y8-F1
#
_entry.id   AF-A0A556P9Y8-F1
#
_cell.length_a   1.000
_cell.length_b   1.000
_cell.length_c   1.000
_cell.angle_alpha   90.00
_cell.angle_beta   90.00
_cell.angle_gamma   90.00
#
_symmetry.space_group_name_H-M   'P 1'
#
loop_
_entity.id
_entity.type
_entity.pdbx_description
1 polymer ?
#
loop_
_entity_poly.entity_id
_entity_poly.type
_entity_poly.pdbx_seq_one_letter_code
_entity_poly.pdbx_strand_id
1 'polypeptide(L)'
;MTVKESSISTTGLTVIFENNSDEQGVYSEDFLLEEEVEGNWYEVPTIVDEYGFAEPGYELPPSKTEEFTVDWESLYGNLDSGNYRIIKSMANVREPGDYDDYYLAAQFTIE
;
A
#
# COMPACT_ATOMS: atom_id res chain seq x y z
N MET A 1 8.63 3.78 0.92
CA MET A 1 7.57 3.19 1.77
C MET A 1 8.18 2.06 2.57
N THR A 2 7.87 1.97 3.85
CA THR A 2 8.24 0.86 4.75
C THR A 2 7.03 0.41 5.55
N VAL A 3 7.11 -0.76 6.19
CA VAL A 3 6.06 -1.29 7.08
C VAL A 3 6.43 -0.96 8.53
N LYS A 4 5.43 -0.58 9.33
CA LYS A 4 5.58 -0.46 10.78
C LYS A 4 5.45 -1.84 11.41
N GLU A 5 6.57 -2.50 11.68
CA GLU A 5 6.65 -3.88 12.16
C GLU A 5 5.65 -4.23 13.29
N SER A 6 5.48 -3.34 14.27
CA SER A 6 4.58 -3.57 15.41
C SER A 6 3.09 -3.55 15.07
N SER A 7 2.72 -3.21 13.83
CA SER A 7 1.33 -3.13 13.36
C SER A 7 0.93 -4.33 12.48
N ILE A 8 1.87 -5.19 12.11
CA ILE A 8 1.61 -6.33 11.24
C ILE A 8 0.62 -7.28 11.94
N SER A 9 -0.42 -7.65 11.21
CA SER A 9 -1.44 -8.61 11.63
C SER A 9 -1.91 -9.42 10.41
N THR A 10 -2.76 -10.44 10.64
CA THR A 10 -3.33 -11.25 9.55
C THR A 10 -4.32 -10.49 8.67
N THR A 11 -4.82 -9.34 9.12
CA THR A 11 -5.88 -8.56 8.44
C THR A 11 -5.48 -7.13 8.07
N GLY A 12 -4.29 -6.69 8.45
CA GLY A 12 -3.86 -5.32 8.18
C GLY A 12 -2.46 -4.99 8.71
N LEU A 13 -1.95 -3.84 8.28
CA LEU A 13 -0.74 -3.21 8.81
C LEU A 13 -0.77 -1.70 8.58
N THR A 14 0.19 -0.99 9.18
CA THR A 14 0.46 0.42 8.91
C THR A 14 1.70 0.55 8.04
N VAL A 15 1.57 1.22 6.89
CA VAL A 15 2.71 1.66 6.07
C VAL A 15 3.16 3.05 6.48
N ILE A 16 4.46 3.31 6.31
CA ILE A 16 5.08 4.60 6.52
C ILE A 16 5.52 5.12 5.14
N PHE A 17 4.95 6.24 4.73
CA PHE A 17 5.37 6.99 3.56
C PHE A 17 6.37 8.05 3.96
N GLU A 18 7.45 8.19 3.20
CA GLU A 18 8.43 9.26 3.36
C GLU A 18 8.61 9.93 2.00
N ASN A 19 8.19 11.19 1.90
CA ASN A 19 8.42 11.99 0.72
C ASN A 19 9.74 12.75 0.86
N ASN A 20 10.79 12.18 0.30
CA ASN A 20 12.13 12.77 0.28
C ASN A 20 12.35 13.74 -0.91
N SER A 21 11.29 14.09 -1.65
CA SER A 21 11.33 15.04 -2.76
C SER A 21 10.84 16.44 -2.35
N ASP A 22 10.95 17.38 -3.28
CA ASP A 22 10.35 18.71 -3.22
C ASP A 22 8.96 18.79 -3.90
N GLU A 23 8.47 17.68 -4.47
CA GLU A 23 7.16 17.58 -5.13
C GLU A 23 6.05 17.18 -4.15
N GLN A 24 4.80 17.58 -4.45
CA GLN A 24 3.62 17.15 -3.70
C GLN A 24 3.23 15.73 -4.12
N GLY A 25 3.35 14.79 -3.17
CA GLY A 25 2.85 13.42 -3.36
C GLY A 25 1.36 13.33 -3.03
N VAL A 26 0.67 12.40 -3.67
CA VAL A 26 -0.71 12.01 -3.37
C VAL A 26 -0.79 10.49 -3.39
N TYR A 27 -1.57 9.92 -2.48
CA TYR A 27 -1.88 8.49 -2.44
C TYR A 27 -3.36 8.28 -2.13
N SER A 28 -3.92 7.12 -2.49
CA SER A 28 -5.34 6.80 -2.28
C SER A 28 -5.50 5.58 -1.38
N GLU A 29 -6.74 5.13 -1.20
CA GLU A 29 -7.07 3.93 -0.42
C GLU A 29 -6.59 2.64 -1.09
N ASP A 30 -6.39 2.63 -2.42
CA ASP A 30 -6.09 1.42 -3.19
C ASP A 30 -4.77 0.76 -2.80
N PHE A 31 -4.79 -0.57 -2.80
CA PHE A 31 -3.61 -1.38 -2.56
C PHE A 31 -3.73 -2.73 -3.25
N LEU A 32 -2.59 -3.36 -3.46
CA LEU A 32 -2.47 -4.75 -3.88
C LEU A 32 -1.65 -5.53 -2.86
N LEU A 33 -2.00 -6.80 -2.67
CA LEU A 33 -1.18 -7.74 -1.91
C LEU A 33 -0.60 -8.79 -2.86
N GLU A 34 0.68 -9.08 -2.68
CA GLU A 34 1.33 -10.21 -3.32
C GLU A 34 2.04 -11.08 -2.29
N GLU A 35 2.03 -12.38 -2.51
CA GLU A 35 2.72 -13.40 -1.74
C GLU A 35 3.97 -13.89 -2.49
N GLU A 36 5.05 -14.12 -1.75
CA GLU A 36 6.25 -14.75 -2.30
C GLU A 36 6.14 -16.28 -2.24
N VAL A 37 6.08 -16.91 -3.42
CA VAL A 37 6.08 -18.37 -3.57
C VAL A 37 7.27 -18.78 -4.43
N GLU A 38 8.18 -19.56 -3.84
CA GLU A 38 9.41 -20.05 -4.51
C GLU A 38 10.24 -18.93 -5.16
N GLY A 39 10.34 -17.77 -4.50
CA GLY A 39 11.11 -16.61 -4.96
C GLY A 39 10.42 -15.76 -6.03
N ASN A 40 9.14 -16.04 -6.34
CA ASN A 40 8.33 -15.27 -7.27
C ASN A 40 7.13 -14.65 -6.54
N TRP A 41 6.71 -13.47 -6.99
CA TRP A 41 5.59 -12.74 -6.41
C TRP A 41 4.31 -13.03 -7.18
N TYR A 42 3.24 -13.35 -6.46
CA TYR A 42 1.92 -13.63 -7.02
C TYR A 42 0.86 -12.82 -6.29
N GLU A 43 -0.07 -12.25 -7.04
CA GLU A 43 -1.21 -11.52 -6.47
C GLU A 43 -2.04 -12.45 -5.56
N VAL A 44 -2.33 -11.98 -4.36
CA VAL A 44 -3.23 -12.69 -3.44
C VAL A 44 -4.64 -12.60 -4.02
N PRO A 45 -5.37 -13.72 -4.21
CA PRO A 45 -6.74 -13.65 -4.71
C PRO A 45 -7.68 -12.98 -3.71
N THR A 46 -8.59 -12.14 -4.21
CA THR A 46 -9.64 -11.54 -3.38
C THR A 46 -10.74 -12.56 -3.05
N ILE A 47 -11.39 -12.41 -1.89
CA ILE A 47 -12.53 -13.25 -1.48
C ILE A 47 -13.88 -12.75 -2.01
N VAL A 48 -13.85 -11.63 -2.73
CA VAL A 48 -15.00 -10.99 -3.39
C VAL A 48 -14.72 -10.82 -4.88
N ASP A 49 -15.76 -10.94 -5.71
CA ASP A 49 -15.66 -10.86 -7.17
C ASP A 49 -15.55 -9.42 -7.69
N GLU A 50 -16.24 -8.48 -7.03
CA GLU A 50 -16.25 -7.06 -7.39
C GLU A 50 -15.95 -6.23 -6.15
N TYR A 51 -14.94 -5.38 -6.23
CA TYR A 51 -14.57 -4.44 -5.19
C TYR A 51 -14.10 -3.13 -5.82
N GLY A 52 -14.05 -2.09 -5.00
CA GLY A 52 -13.52 -0.80 -5.39
C GLY A 52 -13.02 -0.06 -4.17
N PHE A 53 -12.05 0.81 -4.39
CA PHE A 53 -11.56 1.71 -3.38
C PHE A 53 -12.27 3.05 -3.50
N ALA A 54 -12.45 3.73 -2.37
CA ALA A 54 -12.74 5.15 -2.45
C ALA A 54 -11.51 5.86 -3.04
N GLU A 55 -11.74 6.92 -3.81
CA GLU A 55 -10.66 7.71 -4.42
C GLU A 55 -10.47 9.09 -3.74
N PRO A 56 -10.42 9.23 -2.39
CA PRO A 56 -9.84 10.43 -1.83
C PRO A 56 -8.33 10.40 -2.07
N GLY A 57 -7.79 11.48 -2.63
CA GLY A 57 -6.35 11.70 -2.66
C GLY A 57 -5.89 12.26 -1.32
N TYR A 58 -5.09 11.49 -0.60
CA TYR A 58 -4.38 11.92 0.60
C TYR A 58 -3.10 12.64 0.21
N GLU A 59 -2.90 13.84 0.75
CA GLU A 59 -1.70 14.63 0.50
C GLU A 59 -0.51 14.07 1.29
N LEU A 60 0.62 13.91 0.61
CA LEU A 60 1.93 13.62 1.19
C LEU A 60 2.90 14.76 0.84
N PRO A 61 2.93 15.84 1.65
CA PRO A 61 3.70 17.04 1.31
C PRO A 61 5.22 16.78 1.25
N PRO A 62 5.99 17.69 0.61
CA PRO A 62 7.44 17.61 0.55
C PRO A 62 8.10 17.46 1.93
N SER A 63 9.12 16.60 2.01
CA SER A 63 9.88 16.33 3.25
C SER A 63 9.02 15.91 4.44
N LYS A 64 7.86 15.28 4.19
CA LYS A 64 6.97 14.74 5.22
C LYS A 64 7.01 13.22 5.28
N THR A 65 6.66 12.75 6.47
CA THR A 65 6.46 11.34 6.77
C THR A 65 5.03 11.19 7.27
N GLU A 66 4.28 10.29 6.67
CA GLU A 66 2.89 9.99 7.05
C GLU A 66 2.73 8.50 7.28
N GLU A 67 1.89 8.14 8.27
CA GLU A 67 1.48 6.77 8.53
C GLU A 67 0.11 6.53 7.89
N PHE A 68 -0.07 5.37 7.25
CA PHE A 68 -1.35 4.97 6.68
C PHE A 68 -1.67 3.53 7.05
N THR A 69 -2.79 3.33 7.74
CA THR A 69 -3.25 2.00 8.14
C THR A 69 -4.09 1.40 7.04
N VAL A 70 -3.73 0.19 6.63
CA VAL A 70 -4.44 -0.61 5.64
C VAL A 70 -5.12 -1.76 6.37
N ASP A 71 -6.42 -1.86 6.17
CA ASP A 71 -7.24 -3.00 6.57
C ASP A 71 -7.72 -3.70 5.29
N TRP A 72 -7.45 -4.99 5.21
CA TRP A 72 -7.79 -5.81 4.05
C TRP A 72 -8.70 -6.99 4.39
N GLU A 73 -9.23 -7.06 5.62
CA GLU A 73 -10.05 -8.16 6.10
C GLU A 73 -11.25 -8.41 5.17
N SER A 74 -11.90 -7.32 4.73
CA SER A 74 -13.07 -7.41 3.85
C SER A 74 -12.75 -7.88 2.42
N LEU A 75 -11.49 -7.77 1.99
CA LEU A 75 -11.06 -8.01 0.61
C LEU A 75 -10.29 -9.33 0.45
N TYR A 76 -9.49 -9.72 1.44
CA TYR A 76 -8.66 -10.93 1.42
C TYR A 76 -8.90 -11.85 2.63
N GLY A 77 -9.68 -11.42 3.62
CA GLY A 77 -9.85 -12.17 4.86
C GLY A 77 -8.60 -12.11 5.75
N ASN A 78 -8.31 -13.22 6.42
CA ASN A 78 -7.08 -13.39 7.17
C ASN A 78 -6.04 -14.06 6.28
N LEU A 79 -4.86 -13.45 6.17
CA LEU A 79 -3.72 -14.07 5.52
C LEU A 79 -3.08 -15.11 6.44
N ASP A 80 -2.59 -16.19 5.85
CA ASP A 80 -1.80 -17.20 6.54
C ASP A 80 -0.37 -16.69 6.84
N SER A 81 0.40 -17.48 7.59
CA SER A 81 1.82 -17.21 7.80
C SER A 81 2.58 -17.26 6.48
N GLY A 82 3.37 -16.25 6.17
CA GLY A 82 4.04 -16.14 4.87
C GLY A 82 4.78 -14.82 4.68
N ASN A 83 5.46 -14.72 3.54
CA ASN A 83 6.12 -13.49 3.10
C ASN A 83 5.26 -12.79 2.07
N TYR A 84 4.94 -11.53 2.35
CA TYR A 84 4.05 -10.72 1.55
C TYR A 84 4.70 -9.39 1.19
N ARG A 85 4.13 -8.71 0.20
CA ARG A 85 4.36 -7.28 -0.01
C ARG A 85 3.06 -6.57 -0.29
N ILE A 86 2.95 -5.37 0.25
CA ILE A 86 1.88 -4.44 -0.09
C ILE A 86 2.38 -3.48 -1.16
N ILE A 87 1.59 -3.28 -2.20
CA ILE A 87 1.83 -2.28 -3.24
C ILE A 87 0.82 -1.15 -3.08
N LYS A 88 1.30 0.09 -3.17
CA LYS A 88 0.50 1.32 -3.15
C LYS A 88 0.76 2.11 -4.41
N SER A 89 -0.31 2.59 -5.05
CA SER A 89 -0.20 3.62 -6.08
C SER A 89 0.06 4.98 -5.42
N MET A 90 0.87 5.78 -6.10
CA MET A 90 1.24 7.13 -5.69
C MET A 90 1.22 8.01 -6.94
N ALA A 91 0.91 9.29 -6.76
CA ALA A 91 0.99 10.29 -7.80
C ALA A 91 1.82 11.48 -7.33
N ASN A 92 2.72 11.98 -8.17
CA ASN A 92 3.36 13.28 -7.95
C ASN A 92 2.58 14.33 -8.72
N VAL A 93 1.93 15.26 -8.01
CA VAL A 93 1.09 16.30 -8.62
C VAL A 93 1.91 17.56 -8.82
N ARG A 94 2.06 17.99 -10.07
CA ARG A 94 2.73 19.25 -10.43
C ARG A 94 1.72 20.37 -10.60
N GLU A 95 0.68 20.09 -11.38
CA GLU A 95 -0.46 20.97 -11.64
C GLU A 95 -1.74 20.14 -11.81
N PRO A 96 -2.94 20.73 -11.71
CA PRO A 96 -4.18 19.99 -11.95
C PRO A 96 -4.22 19.34 -13.34
N GLY A 97 -4.26 18.01 -13.39
CA GLY A 97 -4.23 17.23 -14.63
C GLY A 97 -2.83 16.93 -15.17
N ASP A 98 -1.77 17.33 -14.47
CA ASP A 98 -0.37 16.97 -14.74
C ASP A 98 0.22 16.26 -13.51
N TYR A 99 0.24 14.93 -13.60
CA TYR A 99 0.77 14.05 -12.57
C TYR A 99 1.45 12.84 -13.18
N ASP A 100 2.49 12.36 -12.49
CA ASP A 100 3.12 11.08 -12.79
C ASP A 100 2.73 10.05 -11.73
N ASP A 101 2.16 8.93 -12.19
CA ASP A 101 1.84 7.79 -11.33
C ASP A 101 3.04 6.85 -11.20
N TYR A 102 3.21 6.31 -9.99
CA TYR A 102 4.20 5.30 -9.70
C TYR A 102 3.72 4.37 -8.59
N TYR A 103 4.40 3.23 -8.45
CA TYR A 103 4.07 2.24 -7.42
C TYR A 103 5.20 2.11 -6.42
N LEU A 104 4.83 2.01 -5.14
CA LEU A 104 5.75 1.67 -4.06
C LEU A 104 5.36 0.29 -3.51
N ALA A 105 6.36 -0.52 -3.18
CA ALA A 105 6.17 -1.81 -2.52
C ALA A 105 6.90 -1.85 -1.19
N ALA A 106 6.31 -2.50 -0.19
CA ALA A 106 6.97 -2.81 1.08
C ALA A 106 6.70 -4.26 1.46
N GLN A 107 7.78 -4.99 1.75
CA GLN A 107 7.70 -6.40 2.14
C GLN A 107 7.46 -6.53 3.65
N PHE A 108 6.76 -7.59 4.05
CA PHE A 108 6.50 -7.94 5.44
C PHE A 108 6.29 -9.45 5.58
N THR A 109 6.43 -9.96 6.81
CA THR A 109 6.22 -11.38 7.12
C THR A 109 5.14 -11.51 8.18
N ILE A 110 4.23 -12.47 7.99
CA ILE A 110 3.26 -12.92 9.01
C ILE A 110 3.77 -14.24 9.57
N GLU A 111 3.86 -14.33 10.90
CA GLU A 111 4.34 -15.50 11.67
C GLU A 111 3.21 -16.38 12.18
#